data_AF-A0A7Y5IB44-F1
#
_entry.id   AF-A0A7Y5IB44-F1
#
_cell.length_a   1.000
_cell.length_b   1.000
_cell.length_c   1.000
_cell.angle_alpha   90.00
_cell.angle_beta   90.00
_cell.angle_gamma   90.00
#
_symmetry.space_group_name_H-M   'P 1'
#
loop_
_entity.id
_entity.type
_entity.pdbx_description
1 polymer ?
#
loop_
_entity_poly.entity_id
_entity_poly.type
_entity_poly.pdbx_seq_one_letter_code
_entity_poly.pdbx_strand_id
1 'polypeptide(L)'
;MINAHRPFRRFPSWFYGTVLALQFLSAQAFNGYTFFGVSNSRNAYLVNMSNTVVKTWNFSRTGGYSAYLLPDGTVLRTAMASSGGLNGGGAQGVVQRVDGNNTLVWEYTYSTSSVRAHHDIEPMPNGNVLIIAWEAKTAAQAVAAGLNKSLALWPEHIIEVQPVGTTGGNIVWQWHAWDHLVQQYDASKANYGVVKDHPELININLATNTDWMHFNGISYNARLDQIVVSSHNLNEVYVIDHSTTTAEAAGHTGGRYGKGGDILYRWGMPSNHGAPGTQVFKVVHCAIWIPDSLPGGGHIMAFNNREGQGTSMVVELNPPQDSAGFYSYAAGAAFGPATPYWSYTAADFYSNHLGGLQRLPNGNTLAVESTTGFLREVDPAGKDVWTYNRGGEVVRALRYAPEYPGLKNIIAGVDDDALVPASVSLEQNFPNPFNPVTTIQYSVPKESDVTLAVFDALGRHVSDIVRRPQKAGTYTESFDASALPSGVYFYRLTAGSVVLTKRMTLIK
;
A
#
# COMPACT_ATOMS: atom_id res chain seq x y z
N MET A 1 -44.92 75.48 -25.92
CA MET A 1 -45.88 74.78 -25.04
C MET A 1 -46.06 73.35 -25.55
N ILE A 2 -45.60 72.38 -24.77
CA ILE A 2 -46.24 71.08 -24.43
C ILE A 2 -46.58 70.05 -25.55
N ASN A 3 -45.87 68.91 -25.45
CA ASN A 3 -46.25 67.48 -25.66
C ASN A 3 -46.63 66.94 -27.05
N ALA A 4 -46.36 65.68 -27.42
CA ALA A 4 -45.68 64.54 -26.78
C ALA A 4 -45.28 63.50 -27.86
N HIS A 5 -44.25 62.70 -27.52
CA HIS A 5 -43.67 61.59 -28.27
C HIS A 5 -44.58 60.33 -28.41
N ARG A 6 -44.36 59.58 -29.51
CA ARG A 6 -44.28 58.10 -29.53
C ARG A 6 -43.23 57.66 -30.57
N PRO A 7 -42.21 56.83 -30.21
CA PRO A 7 -41.33 56.22 -31.19
C PRO A 7 -41.49 54.69 -31.30
N PHE A 8 -40.91 54.20 -32.39
CA PHE A 8 -40.85 52.86 -32.96
C PHE A 8 -40.48 51.71 -32.00
N ARG A 9 -41.08 50.54 -32.26
CA ARG A 9 -40.70 49.23 -31.71
C ARG A 9 -39.30 48.81 -32.19
N ARG A 10 -38.40 48.48 -31.25
CA ARG A 10 -37.20 47.64 -31.47
C ARG A 10 -37.27 46.45 -30.52
N PHE A 11 -37.03 45.25 -31.04
CA PHE A 11 -36.83 44.03 -30.26
C PHE A 11 -35.42 44.06 -29.63
N PRO A 12 -35.25 43.71 -28.34
CA PRO A 12 -33.93 43.47 -27.78
C PRO A 12 -33.56 41.98 -27.90
N SER A 13 -32.44 41.71 -28.55
CA SER A 13 -31.68 40.46 -28.46
C SER A 13 -31.04 40.37 -27.08
N TRP A 14 -31.47 39.40 -26.26
CA TRP A 14 -30.81 39.07 -24.99
C TRP A 14 -29.68 38.08 -25.26
N PHE A 15 -28.44 38.58 -25.22
CA PHE A 15 -27.24 37.75 -25.10
C PHE A 15 -27.18 37.22 -23.66
N TYR A 16 -27.56 35.96 -23.45
CA TYR A 16 -27.22 35.25 -22.22
C TYR A 16 -25.76 34.79 -22.31
N GLY A 17 -24.85 35.63 -21.80
CA GLY A 17 -23.49 35.21 -21.50
C GLY A 17 -23.54 34.13 -20.42
N THR A 18 -23.33 32.88 -20.82
CA THR A 18 -23.17 31.78 -19.87
C THR A 18 -21.77 31.91 -19.29
N VAL A 19 -21.67 32.46 -18.08
CA VAL A 19 -20.44 32.36 -17.28
C VAL A 19 -20.33 30.89 -16.89
N LEU A 20 -19.52 30.13 -17.63
CA LEU A 20 -19.02 28.84 -17.18
C LEU A 20 -18.11 29.12 -15.99
N ALA A 21 -18.66 29.08 -14.77
CA ALA A 21 -17.85 28.97 -13.59
C ALA A 21 -17.15 27.61 -13.66
N LEU A 22 -15.88 27.59 -14.08
CA LEU A 22 -14.98 26.47 -13.78
C LEU A 22 -14.88 26.40 -12.26
N GLN A 23 -15.72 25.58 -11.65
CA GLN A 23 -15.46 25.11 -10.29
C GLN A 23 -14.22 24.23 -10.39
N PHE A 24 -13.08 24.78 -9.96
CA PHE A 24 -11.94 23.96 -9.61
C PHE A 24 -12.41 23.01 -8.50
N LEU A 25 -12.64 21.75 -8.84
CA LEU A 25 -12.75 20.68 -7.87
C LEU A 25 -11.38 20.62 -7.18
N SER A 26 -11.23 21.29 -6.03
CA SER A 26 -10.05 21.10 -5.19
C SER A 26 -10.09 19.65 -4.72
N ALA A 27 -9.06 18.87 -5.04
CA ALA A 27 -8.88 17.56 -4.44
C ALA A 27 -8.89 17.73 -2.90
N GLN A 28 -9.76 16.98 -2.23
CA GLN A 28 -9.90 17.02 -0.77
C GLN A 28 -9.10 15.89 -0.15
N ALA A 29 -8.53 16.12 1.04
CA ALA A 29 -7.92 15.07 1.83
C ALA A 29 -8.93 13.99 2.20
N PHE A 30 -8.46 12.74 2.26
CA PHE A 30 -9.25 11.58 2.62
C PHE A 30 -9.52 11.61 4.13
N ASN A 31 -10.78 11.74 4.52
CA ASN A 31 -11.16 11.76 5.93
C ASN A 31 -10.77 10.45 6.62
N GLY A 32 -10.18 10.53 7.81
CA GLY A 32 -9.80 9.37 8.60
C GLY A 32 -8.79 9.67 9.70
N TYR A 33 -8.17 8.61 10.21
CA TYR A 33 -7.17 8.67 11.26
C TYR A 33 -5.86 8.06 10.81
N THR A 34 -4.77 8.79 10.98
CA THR A 34 -3.41 8.34 10.62
C THR A 34 -2.76 7.68 11.83
N PHE A 35 -2.51 6.39 11.74
CA PHE A 35 -1.79 5.61 12.74
C PHE A 35 -0.33 5.42 12.31
N PHE A 36 0.60 5.58 13.23
CA PHE A 36 2.02 5.34 12.97
C PHE A 36 2.81 5.02 14.24
N GLY A 37 3.85 4.22 14.07
CA GLY A 37 4.88 3.98 15.09
C GLY A 37 6.05 4.96 14.93
N VAL A 38 6.82 5.14 15.99
CA VAL A 38 8.08 5.90 15.95
C VAL A 38 9.25 4.93 16.05
N SER A 39 10.24 5.11 15.19
CA SER A 39 11.45 4.29 15.16
C SER A 39 12.19 4.38 16.49
N ASN A 40 12.73 3.24 16.94
CA ASN A 40 13.45 3.12 18.22
C ASN A 40 12.70 3.70 19.42
N SER A 41 11.37 3.65 19.38
CA SER A 41 10.50 4.17 20.43
C SER A 41 9.59 3.09 21.02
N ARG A 42 8.96 3.44 22.14
CA ARG A 42 7.90 2.68 22.79
C ARG A 42 6.51 3.23 22.46
N ASN A 43 6.42 4.19 21.54
CA ASN A 43 5.18 4.89 21.25
C ASN A 43 4.69 4.66 19.83
N ALA A 44 3.37 4.55 19.72
CA ALA A 44 2.62 4.76 18.49
C ALA A 44 1.52 5.79 18.75
N TYR A 45 1.05 6.42 17.68
CA TYR A 45 0.12 7.53 17.74
C TYR A 45 -1.00 7.34 16.72
N LEU A 46 -2.18 7.83 17.05
CA LEU A 46 -3.30 8.01 16.14
C LEU A 46 -3.61 9.49 16.07
N VAL A 47 -3.64 10.05 14.86
CA VAL A 47 -3.84 11.47 14.60
C VAL A 47 -5.04 11.67 13.69
N ASN A 48 -5.93 12.61 14.02
CA ASN A 48 -7.08 12.94 13.19
C ASN A 48 -6.72 13.94 12.08
N MET A 49 -7.72 14.31 11.25
CA MET A 49 -7.51 15.25 10.14
C MET A 49 -7.16 16.68 10.58
N SER A 50 -7.48 17.05 11.83
CA SER A 50 -7.11 18.32 12.46
C SER A 50 -5.72 18.29 13.13
N ASN A 51 -4.89 17.30 12.79
CA ASN A 51 -3.54 17.12 13.32
C ASN A 51 -3.47 16.95 14.84
N THR A 52 -4.57 16.53 15.47
CA THR A 52 -4.66 16.27 16.90
C THR A 52 -4.37 14.79 17.17
N VAL A 53 -3.47 14.52 18.11
CA VAL A 53 -3.24 13.16 18.62
C VAL A 53 -4.45 12.73 19.45
N VAL A 54 -5.22 11.77 18.95
CA VAL A 54 -6.42 11.24 19.63
C VAL A 54 -6.12 10.01 20.47
N LYS A 55 -5.02 9.30 20.19
CA LYS A 55 -4.55 8.18 21.00
C LYS A 55 -3.03 8.07 20.95
N THR A 56 -2.46 7.75 22.11
CA THR A 56 -1.06 7.32 22.25
C THR A 56 -1.03 5.92 22.86
N TRP A 57 -0.28 5.02 22.23
CA TRP A 57 0.09 3.74 22.83
C TRP A 57 1.46 3.87 23.50
N ASN A 58 1.64 3.19 24.63
CA ASN A 58 2.87 3.13 25.41
C ASN A 58 3.24 1.66 25.62
N PHE A 59 4.09 1.14 24.76
CA PHE A 59 4.51 -0.25 24.78
C PHE A 59 5.61 -0.50 25.82
N SER A 60 5.67 -1.73 26.33
CA SER A 60 6.71 -2.15 27.28
C SER A 60 8.11 -2.26 26.64
N ARG A 61 8.16 -2.48 25.32
CA ARG A 61 9.37 -2.80 24.57
C ARG A 61 9.60 -1.76 23.46
N THR A 62 10.84 -1.30 23.32
CA THR A 62 11.27 -0.45 22.20
C THR A 62 11.15 -1.24 20.90
N GLY A 63 10.76 -0.58 19.81
CA GLY A 63 10.63 -1.19 18.50
C GLY A 63 10.48 -0.11 17.46
N GLY A 64 9.67 -0.39 16.43
CA GLY A 64 9.08 0.69 15.64
C GLY A 64 9.39 0.68 14.17
N TYR A 65 9.67 -0.49 13.57
CA TYR A 65 9.74 -0.57 12.11
C TYR A 65 8.34 -0.70 11.51
N SER A 66 7.59 -1.74 11.89
CA SER A 66 6.23 -1.93 11.39
C SER A 66 5.20 -2.01 12.51
N ALA A 67 4.07 -1.35 12.28
CA ALA A 67 2.93 -1.33 13.20
C ALA A 67 1.62 -1.20 12.42
N TYR A 68 0.62 -1.99 12.79
CA TYR A 68 -0.71 -2.02 12.19
C TYR A 68 -1.75 -1.95 13.29
N LEU A 69 -2.81 -1.16 13.07
CA LEU A 69 -4.03 -1.25 13.85
C LEU A 69 -4.89 -2.34 13.21
N LEU A 70 -5.23 -3.39 13.96
CA LEU A 70 -6.03 -4.52 13.48
C LEU A 70 -7.54 -4.26 13.65
N PRO A 71 -8.42 -5.00 12.94
CA PRO A 71 -9.87 -4.78 12.99
C PRO A 71 -10.49 -4.97 14.38
N ASP A 72 -9.87 -5.75 15.25
CA ASP A 72 -10.31 -5.93 16.64
C ASP A 72 -9.80 -4.85 17.61
N GLY A 73 -9.09 -3.84 17.09
CA GLY A 73 -8.58 -2.71 17.86
C GLY A 73 -7.25 -2.98 18.58
N THR A 74 -6.65 -4.15 18.39
CA THR A 74 -5.27 -4.40 18.83
C THR A 74 -4.25 -3.85 17.84
N VAL A 75 -3.05 -3.58 18.32
CA VAL A 75 -1.89 -3.16 17.51
C VAL A 75 -0.97 -4.35 17.33
N LEU A 76 -0.73 -4.76 16.08
CA LEU A 76 0.34 -5.68 15.71
C LEU A 76 1.59 -4.86 15.38
N ARG A 77 2.75 -5.19 15.96
CA ARG A 77 3.97 -4.42 15.76
C ARG A 77 5.24 -5.25 15.86
N THR A 78 6.32 -4.75 15.28
CA THR A 78 7.68 -5.23 15.53
C THR A 78 8.26 -4.61 16.81
N ALA A 79 9.14 -5.35 17.49
CA ALA A 79 9.85 -4.90 18.67
C ALA A 79 11.25 -5.52 18.81
N MET A 80 12.10 -4.87 19.59
CA MET A 80 13.49 -5.28 19.84
C MET A 80 13.56 -6.49 20.76
N ALA A 81 14.17 -7.60 20.32
CA ALA A 81 14.46 -8.76 21.16
C ALA A 81 15.34 -8.41 22.37
N SER A 82 15.14 -9.14 23.47
CA SER A 82 15.86 -8.91 24.73
C SER A 82 17.30 -9.44 24.70
N SER A 83 17.55 -10.46 23.88
CA SER A 83 18.83 -11.14 23.71
C SER A 83 19.38 -10.93 22.31
N GLY A 84 20.70 -11.04 22.18
CA GLY A 84 21.39 -10.86 20.90
C GLY A 84 21.00 -11.87 19.83
N GLY A 85 21.49 -11.62 18.62
CA GLY A 85 21.29 -12.41 17.40
C GLY A 85 22.01 -11.72 16.25
N LEU A 86 21.64 -12.05 15.01
CA LEU A 86 22.11 -11.33 13.83
C LEU A 86 21.82 -9.83 13.98
N ASN A 87 22.74 -8.93 13.63
CA ASN A 87 22.59 -7.51 13.96
C ASN A 87 22.98 -6.62 12.77
N GLY A 88 21.98 -6.03 12.14
CA GLY A 88 22.09 -5.11 11.01
C GLY A 88 21.00 -4.04 11.07
N GLY A 89 20.83 -3.26 9.99
CA GLY A 89 19.76 -2.27 9.90
C GLY A 89 18.39 -2.94 10.07
N GLY A 90 17.46 -2.31 10.79
CA GLY A 90 16.11 -2.83 11.01
C GLY A 90 16.00 -4.13 11.84
N ALA A 91 17.08 -4.60 12.48
CA ALA A 91 17.03 -5.77 13.35
C ALA A 91 16.06 -5.55 14.52
N GLN A 92 14.99 -6.34 14.60
CA GLN A 92 13.97 -6.26 15.66
C GLN A 92 14.03 -7.56 16.49
N GLY A 93 13.53 -8.65 15.93
CA GLY A 93 13.56 -10.01 16.49
C GLY A 93 12.30 -10.41 17.27
N VAL A 94 11.36 -9.51 17.49
CA VAL A 94 10.09 -9.77 18.18
C VAL A 94 8.92 -9.19 17.40
N VAL A 95 7.80 -9.92 17.38
CA VAL A 95 6.49 -9.41 16.96
C VAL A 95 5.57 -9.41 18.17
N GLN A 96 4.82 -8.34 18.38
CA GLN A 96 3.89 -8.18 19.50
C GLN A 96 2.49 -7.83 19.00
N ARG A 97 1.49 -8.31 19.71
CA ARG A 97 0.11 -7.83 19.63
C ARG A 97 -0.27 -7.22 20.97
N VAL A 98 -0.72 -5.97 20.95
CA VAL A 98 -1.01 -5.17 22.16
C VAL A 98 -2.41 -4.58 22.05
N ASP A 99 -3.20 -4.60 23.11
CA ASP A 99 -4.55 -4.03 23.10
C ASP A 99 -4.57 -2.50 23.24
N GLY A 100 -5.77 -1.91 23.13
CA GLY A 100 -5.99 -0.47 23.30
C GLY A 100 -5.62 0.10 24.68
N ASN A 101 -5.44 -0.75 25.68
CA ASN A 101 -5.04 -0.40 27.05
C ASN A 101 -3.54 -0.60 27.31
N ASN A 102 -2.75 -0.86 26.27
CA ASN A 102 -1.32 -1.18 26.34
C ASN A 102 -1.00 -2.52 27.01
N THR A 103 -1.95 -3.45 27.07
CA THR A 103 -1.73 -4.80 27.59
C THR A 103 -1.22 -5.71 26.47
N LEU A 104 -0.13 -6.43 26.73
CA LEU A 104 0.41 -7.42 25.82
C LEU A 104 -0.57 -8.60 25.71
N VAL A 105 -1.06 -8.85 24.50
CA VAL A 105 -1.98 -9.95 24.18
C VAL A 105 -1.22 -11.16 23.68
N TRP A 106 -0.20 -10.92 22.85
CA TRP A 106 0.63 -11.97 22.26
C TRP A 106 2.03 -11.44 21.94
N GLU A 107 3.06 -12.28 22.10
CA GLU A 107 4.43 -12.01 21.69
C GLU A 107 5.02 -13.25 20.99
N TYR A 108 5.80 -13.04 19.94
CA TYR A 108 6.58 -14.08 19.30
C TYR A 108 8.00 -13.59 19.07
N THR A 109 8.97 -14.34 19.59
CA THR A 109 10.40 -14.03 19.43
C THR A 109 10.99 -14.93 18.37
N TYR A 110 11.56 -14.33 17.32
CA TYR A 110 12.28 -15.01 16.26
C TYR A 110 13.67 -14.39 16.14
N SER A 111 14.54 -14.76 17.08
CA SER A 111 15.90 -14.22 17.22
C SER A 111 16.81 -15.22 17.89
N THR A 112 17.77 -15.75 17.15
CA THR A 112 18.83 -16.65 17.62
C THR A 112 20.17 -16.20 17.04
N SER A 113 21.23 -16.99 17.24
CA SER A 113 22.51 -16.79 16.55
C SER A 113 22.46 -17.10 15.05
N SER A 114 21.43 -17.81 14.58
CA SER A 114 21.29 -18.25 13.19
C SER A 114 20.15 -17.60 12.43
N VAL A 115 19.16 -17.01 13.11
CA VAL A 115 18.06 -16.29 12.45
C VAL A 115 17.69 -15.03 13.21
N ARG A 116 17.11 -14.04 12.52
CA ARG A 116 16.47 -12.91 13.19
C ARG A 116 15.41 -12.24 12.33
N ALA A 117 14.22 -12.04 12.89
CA ALA A 117 13.21 -11.16 12.29
C ALA A 117 13.70 -9.70 12.23
N HIS A 118 13.54 -9.05 11.08
CA HIS A 118 13.91 -7.66 10.89
C HIS A 118 12.89 -6.94 10.03
N HIS A 119 12.96 -5.60 10.07
CA HIS A 119 12.19 -4.72 9.22
C HIS A 119 10.68 -4.94 9.31
N ASP A 120 10.07 -5.65 8.38
CA ASP A 120 8.64 -5.59 8.13
C ASP A 120 7.91 -6.91 8.43
N ILE A 121 6.61 -6.77 8.71
CA ILE A 121 5.66 -7.85 8.93
C ILE A 121 4.39 -7.51 8.16
N GLU A 122 3.61 -8.51 7.78
CA GLU A 122 2.30 -8.31 7.16
C GLU A 122 1.23 -9.11 7.93
N PRO A 123 0.18 -8.47 8.47
CA PRO A 123 -0.97 -9.18 9.01
C PRO A 123 -1.77 -9.85 7.88
N MET A 124 -2.06 -11.13 8.03
CA MET A 124 -2.80 -11.90 7.02
C MET A 124 -4.30 -12.01 7.34
N PRO A 125 -5.17 -12.18 6.33
CA PRO A 125 -6.62 -12.34 6.53
C PRO A 125 -7.02 -13.53 7.41
N ASN A 126 -6.19 -14.57 7.46
CA ASN A 126 -6.40 -15.77 8.28
C ASN A 126 -6.00 -15.57 9.77
N GLY A 127 -5.46 -14.40 10.13
CA GLY A 127 -4.97 -14.09 11.47
C GLY A 127 -3.50 -14.45 11.72
N ASN A 128 -2.82 -15.03 10.73
CA ASN A 128 -1.38 -15.27 10.76
C ASN A 128 -0.61 -13.99 10.46
N VAL A 129 0.71 -14.06 10.58
CA VAL A 129 1.62 -12.95 10.32
C VAL A 129 2.76 -13.43 9.44
N LEU A 130 2.97 -12.76 8.30
CA LEU A 130 4.21 -12.92 7.53
C LEU A 130 5.31 -12.08 8.17
N ILE A 131 6.51 -12.64 8.25
CA ILE A 131 7.66 -12.00 8.89
C ILE A 131 8.87 -12.15 7.98
N ILE A 132 9.51 -11.02 7.66
CA ILE A 132 10.85 -11.02 7.05
C ILE A 132 11.89 -11.39 8.12
N ALA A 133 12.82 -12.27 7.76
CA ALA A 133 13.94 -12.62 8.62
C ALA A 133 15.21 -12.91 7.83
N TRP A 134 16.35 -12.72 8.52
CA TRP A 134 17.62 -13.23 8.07
C TRP A 134 17.83 -14.67 8.53
N GLU A 135 18.60 -15.41 7.76
CA GLU A 135 19.27 -16.65 8.19
C GLU A 135 20.79 -16.58 8.01
N ALA A 136 21.58 -17.18 8.89
CA ALA A 136 23.03 -17.09 8.84
C ALA A 136 23.66 -18.20 7.99
N LYS A 137 24.49 -17.81 7.02
CA LYS A 137 25.36 -18.72 6.26
C LYS A 137 26.83 -18.33 6.47
N THR A 138 27.64 -19.31 6.84
CA THR A 138 29.09 -19.14 6.97
C THR A 138 29.73 -18.83 5.61
N ALA A 139 30.93 -18.25 5.61
CA ALA A 139 31.67 -18.00 4.37
C ALA A 139 31.93 -19.30 3.58
N ALA A 140 32.16 -20.42 4.27
CA ALA A 140 32.32 -21.72 3.63
C ALA A 140 31.04 -22.20 2.94
N GLN A 141 29.87 -22.02 3.57
CA GLN A 141 28.58 -22.33 2.95
C GLN A 141 28.31 -21.44 1.73
N ALA A 142 28.64 -20.15 1.79
CA ALA A 142 28.47 -19.23 0.66
C ALA A 142 29.38 -19.58 -0.53
N VAL A 143 30.65 -19.90 -0.29
CA VAL A 143 31.57 -20.38 -1.33
C VAL A 143 31.11 -21.73 -1.91
N ALA A 144 30.57 -22.62 -1.07
CA ALA A 144 29.97 -23.87 -1.53
C ALA A 144 28.74 -23.64 -2.42
N ALA A 145 27.96 -22.61 -2.14
CA ALA A 145 26.84 -22.13 -2.97
C ALA A 145 27.28 -21.26 -4.17
N GLY A 146 28.58 -21.20 -4.47
CA GLY A 146 29.12 -20.55 -5.68
C GLY A 146 29.36 -19.04 -5.57
N LEU A 147 29.44 -18.49 -4.35
CA LEU A 147 29.99 -17.15 -4.13
C LEU A 147 31.49 -17.13 -4.47
N ASN A 148 31.92 -16.18 -5.28
CA ASN A 148 33.30 -16.05 -5.79
C ASN A 148 34.28 -15.40 -4.80
N LYS A 149 33.89 -15.25 -3.53
CA LYS A 149 34.68 -14.63 -2.47
C LYS A 149 34.34 -15.24 -1.11
N SER A 150 35.27 -15.16 -0.17
CA SER A 150 35.05 -15.61 1.21
C SER A 150 34.32 -14.53 2.01
N LEU A 151 33.01 -14.65 2.12
CA LEU A 151 32.14 -13.72 2.86
C LEU A 151 30.98 -14.50 3.48
N ALA A 152 30.76 -14.33 4.79
CA ALA A 152 29.55 -14.83 5.43
C ALA A 152 28.35 -14.01 4.96
N LEU A 153 27.20 -14.65 4.76
CA LEU A 153 26.00 -14.01 4.25
C LEU A 153 24.84 -14.18 5.25
N TRP A 154 23.95 -13.19 5.26
CA TRP A 154 22.62 -13.24 5.83
C TRP A 154 21.59 -13.17 4.70
N PRO A 155 21.27 -14.28 4.01
CA PRO A 155 20.17 -14.34 3.08
C PRO A 155 18.84 -14.08 3.77
N GLU A 156 17.87 -13.69 2.95
CA GLU A 156 16.50 -13.39 3.36
C GLU A 156 15.67 -14.65 3.31
N HIS A 157 14.79 -14.79 4.29
CA HIS A 157 13.71 -15.77 4.28
C HIS A 157 12.45 -15.16 4.87
N ILE A 158 11.31 -15.74 4.50
CA ILE A 158 9.99 -15.30 4.95
C ILE A 158 9.34 -16.48 5.68
N ILE A 159 8.73 -16.20 6.83
CA ILE A 159 7.94 -17.18 7.56
C ILE A 159 6.50 -16.69 7.73
N GLU A 160 5.53 -17.59 7.60
CA GLU A 160 4.16 -17.38 8.05
C GLU A 160 4.01 -17.99 9.44
N VAL A 161 3.63 -17.17 10.42
CA VAL A 161 3.45 -17.61 11.81
C VAL A 161 1.98 -17.56 12.19
N GLN A 162 1.46 -18.71 12.60
CA GLN A 162 0.18 -18.82 13.30
C GLN A 162 0.38 -18.54 14.79
N PRO A 163 -0.24 -17.48 15.37
CA PRO A 163 -0.17 -17.21 16.80
C PRO A 163 -0.72 -18.35 17.67
N VAL A 164 -0.01 -18.71 18.75
CA VAL A 164 -0.43 -19.73 19.73
C VAL A 164 -0.26 -19.22 21.15
N GLY A 165 -1.34 -19.26 21.94
CA GLY A 165 -1.33 -18.76 23.31
C GLY A 165 -0.95 -17.29 23.38
N THR A 166 -0.16 -16.90 24.40
CA THR A 166 0.29 -15.52 24.62
C THR A 166 1.75 -15.28 24.24
N THR A 167 2.56 -16.32 24.01
CA THR A 167 4.01 -16.19 23.79
C THR A 167 4.58 -17.10 22.69
N GLY A 168 3.73 -17.84 21.95
CA GLY A 168 4.18 -18.86 21.00
C GLY A 168 3.61 -18.66 19.60
N GLY A 169 4.11 -19.43 18.64
CA GLY A 169 3.57 -19.47 17.29
C GLY A 169 4.09 -20.67 16.53
N ASN A 170 3.27 -21.20 15.63
CA ASN A 170 3.67 -22.27 14.71
C ASN A 170 4.08 -21.63 13.38
N ILE A 171 5.27 -21.97 12.87
CA ILE A 171 5.63 -21.64 11.49
C ILE A 171 4.86 -22.62 10.60
N VAL A 172 3.92 -22.10 9.82
CA VAL A 172 3.02 -22.91 8.97
C VAL A 172 3.42 -22.88 7.50
N TRP A 173 4.23 -21.90 7.10
CA TRP A 173 4.82 -21.78 5.78
C TRP A 173 6.16 -21.04 5.87
N GLN A 174 7.10 -21.34 4.98
CA GLN A 174 8.36 -20.58 4.86
C GLN A 174 8.92 -20.64 3.43
N TRP A 175 9.65 -19.60 3.06
CA TRP A 175 10.38 -19.46 1.81
C TRP A 175 11.78 -18.91 2.07
N HIS A 176 12.78 -19.42 1.36
CA HIS A 176 14.19 -19.05 1.57
C HIS A 176 14.83 -18.58 0.26
N ALA A 177 15.36 -17.36 0.22
CA ALA A 177 16.10 -16.88 -0.95
C ALA A 177 17.31 -17.77 -1.29
N TRP A 178 17.84 -18.49 -0.29
CA TRP A 178 18.95 -19.41 -0.45
C TRP A 178 18.65 -20.60 -1.36
N ASP A 179 17.39 -20.99 -1.50
CA ASP A 179 16.99 -22.13 -2.35
C ASP A 179 16.89 -21.73 -3.84
N HIS A 180 16.86 -20.42 -4.14
CA HIS A 180 16.63 -19.87 -5.47
C HIS A 180 17.86 -19.14 -6.01
N LEU A 181 19.05 -19.71 -5.82
CA LEU A 181 20.32 -19.09 -6.22
C LEU A 181 20.79 -19.56 -7.61
N VAL A 182 21.41 -18.64 -8.35
CA VAL A 182 22.15 -18.92 -9.59
C VAL A 182 23.52 -18.25 -9.55
N GLN A 183 24.48 -18.80 -10.28
CA GLN A 183 25.75 -18.15 -10.54
C GLN A 183 26.40 -18.65 -11.83
N GLN A 184 27.23 -17.81 -12.44
CA GLN A 184 27.90 -18.11 -13.71
C GLN A 184 29.45 -18.11 -13.60
N TYR A 185 29.97 -18.19 -12.37
CA TYR A 185 31.40 -18.11 -12.06
C TYR A 185 32.09 -19.49 -12.05
N ASP A 186 31.52 -20.47 -11.35
CA ASP A 186 32.11 -21.80 -11.15
C ASP A 186 31.19 -22.90 -11.71
N ALA A 187 31.57 -23.44 -12.87
CA ALA A 187 30.82 -24.48 -13.58
C ALA A 187 30.73 -25.82 -12.86
N SER A 188 31.49 -26.03 -11.77
CA SER A 188 31.45 -27.26 -10.98
C SER A 188 30.34 -27.28 -9.92
N LYS A 189 29.70 -26.14 -9.64
CA LYS A 189 28.66 -26.04 -8.62
C LYS A 189 27.28 -26.39 -9.17
N ALA A 190 26.42 -26.93 -8.30
CA ALA A 190 25.07 -27.37 -8.66
C ALA A 190 24.17 -26.24 -9.20
N ASN A 191 24.39 -25.01 -8.75
CA ASN A 191 23.65 -23.82 -9.15
C ASN A 191 24.33 -23.02 -10.27
N TYR A 192 25.22 -23.65 -11.04
CA TYR A 192 25.80 -23.01 -12.22
C TYR A 192 24.74 -22.83 -13.31
N GLY A 193 24.59 -21.62 -13.81
CA GLY A 193 23.70 -21.26 -14.91
C GLY A 193 24.03 -19.88 -15.46
N VAL A 194 23.66 -19.62 -16.71
CA VAL A 194 23.79 -18.28 -17.29
C VAL A 194 22.75 -17.38 -16.63
N VAL A 195 23.18 -16.39 -15.85
CA VAL A 195 22.27 -15.58 -15.00
C VAL A 195 21.15 -14.94 -15.81
N LYS A 196 21.44 -14.52 -17.05
CA LYS A 196 20.46 -13.92 -17.96
C LYS A 196 19.32 -14.87 -18.36
N ASP A 197 19.57 -16.16 -18.36
CA ASP A 197 18.61 -17.18 -18.77
C ASP A 197 17.73 -17.65 -17.60
N HIS A 198 18.05 -17.18 -16.38
CA HIS A 198 17.37 -17.52 -15.13
C HIS A 198 16.90 -16.28 -14.35
N PRO A 199 16.03 -15.43 -14.95
CA PRO A 199 15.54 -14.23 -14.27
C PRO A 199 14.71 -14.55 -13.00
N GLU A 200 14.20 -15.78 -12.90
CA GLU A 200 13.48 -16.33 -11.75
C GLU A 200 14.39 -16.67 -10.54
N LEU A 201 15.72 -16.69 -10.74
CA LEU A 201 16.71 -16.97 -9.70
C LEU A 201 17.54 -15.73 -9.32
N ILE A 202 18.22 -15.82 -8.18
CA ILE A 202 18.98 -14.73 -7.57
C ILE A 202 20.47 -15.00 -7.75
N ASN A 203 21.17 -14.07 -8.40
CA ASN A 203 22.62 -14.17 -8.56
C ASN A 203 23.36 -13.91 -7.24
N ILE A 204 23.88 -14.97 -6.60
CA ILE A 204 24.59 -14.86 -5.31
C ILE A 204 25.83 -13.95 -5.40
N ASN A 205 26.44 -13.81 -6.59
CA ASN A 205 27.63 -13.00 -6.79
C ASN A 205 27.35 -11.48 -6.82
N LEU A 206 26.10 -11.07 -6.69
CA LEU A 206 25.73 -9.68 -6.37
C LEU A 206 26.11 -9.31 -4.92
N ALA A 207 26.37 -10.28 -4.05
CA ALA A 207 26.71 -10.01 -2.66
C ALA A 207 28.03 -9.22 -2.51
N THR A 208 27.94 -8.07 -1.85
CA THR A 208 29.07 -7.17 -1.54
C THR A 208 29.33 -7.02 -0.05
N ASN A 209 28.39 -7.42 0.79
CA ASN A 209 28.46 -7.36 2.26
C ASN A 209 27.64 -8.52 2.86
N THR A 210 27.64 -8.68 4.18
CA THR A 210 26.93 -9.79 4.84
C THR A 210 25.41 -9.72 4.68
N ASP A 211 24.82 -8.55 4.89
CA ASP A 211 23.39 -8.26 4.77
C ASP A 211 23.05 -7.87 3.32
N TRP A 212 23.30 -8.81 2.40
CA TRP A 212 23.48 -8.50 0.99
C TRP A 212 22.20 -8.17 0.21
N MET A 213 21.03 -8.66 0.66
CA MET A 213 19.74 -8.39 0.01
C MET A 213 18.96 -7.31 0.75
N HIS A 214 18.93 -7.38 2.08
CA HIS A 214 18.32 -6.40 2.97
C HIS A 214 16.86 -6.14 2.63
N PHE A 215 16.00 -7.16 2.83
CA PHE A 215 14.56 -6.97 2.64
C PHE A 215 14.00 -6.02 3.69
N ASN A 216 13.16 -5.09 3.24
CA ASN A 216 12.72 -3.96 4.05
C ASN A 216 11.24 -3.58 3.87
N GLY A 217 10.49 -4.40 3.14
CA GLY A 217 9.05 -4.24 2.93
C GLY A 217 8.46 -5.57 2.50
N ILE A 218 7.28 -5.90 3.03
CA ILE A 218 6.51 -7.08 2.67
C ILE A 218 5.03 -6.74 2.58
N SER A 219 4.34 -7.28 1.59
CA SER A 219 2.88 -7.18 1.50
C SER A 219 2.27 -8.39 0.81
N TYR A 220 1.07 -8.77 1.24
CA TYR A 220 0.36 -9.94 0.76
C TYR A 220 -0.85 -9.58 -0.10
N ASN A 221 -0.98 -10.22 -1.26
CA ASN A 221 -2.15 -10.14 -2.10
C ASN A 221 -3.01 -11.39 -1.94
N ALA A 222 -4.13 -11.28 -1.21
CA ALA A 222 -4.99 -12.42 -0.91
C ALA A 222 -5.72 -13.00 -2.14
N ARG A 223 -6.02 -12.20 -3.16
CA ARG A 223 -6.67 -12.69 -4.39
C ARG A 223 -5.71 -13.59 -5.17
N LEU A 224 -4.48 -13.11 -5.32
CA LEU A 224 -3.45 -13.79 -6.10
C LEU A 224 -2.69 -14.86 -5.30
N ASP A 225 -2.76 -14.81 -3.97
CA ASP A 225 -1.95 -15.61 -3.06
C ASP A 225 -0.45 -15.45 -3.36
N GLN A 226 -0.04 -14.18 -3.46
CA GLN A 226 1.31 -13.76 -3.81
C GLN A 226 1.84 -12.79 -2.75
N ILE A 227 3.15 -12.84 -2.53
CA ILE A 227 3.86 -11.90 -1.65
C ILE A 227 4.73 -11.00 -2.52
N VAL A 228 4.69 -9.70 -2.26
CA VAL A 228 5.69 -8.75 -2.79
C VAL A 228 6.67 -8.37 -1.67
N VAL A 229 7.95 -8.26 -2.00
CA VAL A 229 9.00 -7.75 -1.12
C VAL A 229 9.87 -6.72 -1.82
N SER A 230 10.46 -5.79 -1.06
CA SER A 230 11.49 -4.87 -1.54
C SER A 230 12.87 -5.25 -0.99
N SER A 231 13.86 -5.31 -1.87
CA SER A 231 15.27 -5.58 -1.55
C SER A 231 16.09 -4.31 -1.67
N HIS A 232 16.44 -3.71 -0.53
CA HIS A 232 17.18 -2.45 -0.47
C HIS A 232 18.51 -2.50 -1.22
N ASN A 233 19.31 -3.54 -0.97
CA ASN A 233 20.68 -3.61 -1.47
C ASN A 233 20.76 -4.08 -2.92
N LEU A 234 19.71 -4.72 -3.43
CA LEU A 234 19.60 -5.12 -4.84
C LEU A 234 18.79 -4.11 -5.66
N ASN A 235 18.09 -3.16 -5.03
CA ASN A 235 17.26 -2.15 -5.69
C ASN A 235 16.15 -2.75 -6.55
N GLU A 236 15.53 -3.81 -6.06
CA GLU A 236 14.47 -4.53 -6.77
C GLU A 236 13.29 -4.81 -5.85
N VAL A 237 12.12 -4.91 -6.47
CA VAL A 237 10.96 -5.59 -5.89
C VAL A 237 10.87 -7.00 -6.47
N TYR A 238 10.47 -7.96 -5.65
CA TYR A 238 10.24 -9.35 -6.05
C TYR A 238 8.82 -9.75 -5.72
N VAL A 239 8.20 -10.58 -6.57
CA VAL A 239 6.95 -11.27 -6.29
C VAL A 239 7.19 -12.78 -6.29
N ILE A 240 6.70 -13.45 -5.25
CA ILE A 240 6.82 -14.90 -5.06
C ILE A 240 5.43 -15.53 -4.81
N ASP A 241 5.34 -16.84 -5.05
CA ASP A 241 4.13 -17.64 -4.85
C ASP A 241 3.97 -18.08 -3.39
N HIS A 242 2.90 -17.63 -2.73
CA HIS A 242 2.55 -18.06 -1.38
C HIS A 242 1.60 -19.27 -1.35
N SER A 243 0.96 -19.60 -2.47
CA SER A 243 0.05 -20.76 -2.56
C SER A 243 0.75 -22.12 -2.48
N THR A 244 2.08 -22.10 -2.39
CA THR A 244 2.95 -23.26 -2.22
C THR A 244 2.85 -23.84 -0.82
N THR A 245 3.10 -25.14 -0.68
CA THR A 245 3.58 -25.70 0.59
C THR A 245 5.03 -25.28 0.84
N THR A 246 5.52 -25.35 2.09
CA THR A 246 6.95 -25.13 2.40
C THR A 246 7.90 -25.96 1.52
N ALA A 247 7.52 -27.20 1.18
CA ALA A 247 8.35 -28.06 0.34
C ALA A 247 8.38 -27.60 -1.12
N GLU A 248 7.25 -27.14 -1.67
CA GLU A 248 7.20 -26.55 -3.01
C GLU A 248 7.90 -25.19 -3.05
N ALA A 249 7.78 -24.39 -1.98
CA ALA A 249 8.45 -23.10 -1.83
C ALA A 249 9.98 -23.23 -1.83
N ALA A 250 10.54 -24.36 -1.41
CA ALA A 250 11.97 -24.63 -1.49
C ALA A 250 12.43 -25.14 -2.87
N GLY A 251 11.50 -25.38 -3.80
CA GLY A 251 11.78 -25.94 -5.13
C GLY A 251 11.37 -25.01 -6.27
N HIS A 252 11.49 -25.52 -7.50
CA HIS A 252 11.24 -24.80 -8.75
C HIS A 252 9.91 -25.17 -9.43
N THR A 253 9.07 -25.95 -8.74
CA THR A 253 7.81 -26.49 -9.26
C THR A 253 6.77 -26.57 -8.14
N GLY A 254 5.49 -26.50 -8.51
CA GLY A 254 4.37 -26.51 -7.56
C GLY A 254 3.78 -25.13 -7.35
N GLY A 255 2.82 -25.03 -6.43
CA GLY A 255 2.01 -23.83 -6.25
C GLY A 255 1.09 -23.53 -7.44
N ARG A 256 0.28 -22.48 -7.32
CA ARG A 256 -0.70 -22.05 -8.32
C ARG A 256 -0.05 -21.68 -9.65
N TYR A 257 1.18 -21.17 -9.61
CA TYR A 257 1.88 -20.69 -10.80
C TYR A 257 2.87 -21.73 -11.38
N GLY A 258 2.99 -22.90 -10.75
CA GLY A 258 3.83 -24.00 -11.23
C GLY A 258 5.34 -23.73 -11.13
N LYS A 259 5.75 -22.74 -10.33
CA LYS A 259 7.13 -22.26 -10.18
C LYS A 259 7.76 -22.55 -8.82
N GLY A 260 7.03 -23.22 -7.91
CA GLY A 260 7.51 -23.38 -6.54
C GLY A 260 7.80 -22.02 -5.91
N GLY A 261 8.95 -21.86 -5.27
CA GLY A 261 9.39 -20.60 -4.69
C GLY A 261 10.15 -19.67 -5.63
N ASP A 262 10.33 -20.01 -6.91
CA ASP A 262 11.05 -19.13 -7.82
C ASP A 262 10.34 -17.78 -7.98
N ILE A 263 11.12 -16.75 -8.31
CA ILE A 263 10.59 -15.39 -8.48
C ILE A 263 9.64 -15.37 -9.68
N LEU A 264 8.38 -15.02 -9.43
CA LEU A 264 7.34 -14.88 -10.46
C LEU A 264 7.53 -13.61 -11.28
N TYR A 265 7.99 -12.54 -10.62
CA TYR A 265 8.19 -11.22 -11.20
C TYR A 265 9.22 -10.43 -10.40
N ARG A 266 10.04 -9.64 -11.10
CA ARG A 266 11.00 -8.72 -10.48
C ARG A 266 11.07 -7.42 -11.25
N TRP A 267 11.33 -6.31 -10.55
CA TRP A 267 11.41 -5.01 -11.20
C TRP A 267 12.30 -4.03 -10.43
N GLY A 268 13.08 -3.21 -11.13
CA GLY A 268 13.91 -2.16 -10.53
C GLY A 268 15.34 -2.10 -11.06
N MET A 269 16.05 -3.23 -11.15
CA MET A 269 17.47 -3.28 -11.54
C MET A 269 17.74 -4.43 -12.53
N PRO A 270 17.40 -4.26 -13.83
CA PRO A 270 17.55 -5.31 -14.85
C PRO A 270 18.93 -5.97 -14.93
N SER A 271 20.00 -5.21 -14.68
CA SER A 271 21.36 -5.71 -14.75
C SER A 271 21.68 -6.78 -13.69
N ASN A 272 20.92 -6.85 -12.60
CA ASN A 272 21.12 -7.89 -11.57
C ASN A 272 20.87 -9.30 -12.10
N HIS A 273 20.02 -9.43 -13.12
CA HIS A 273 19.72 -10.67 -13.82
C HIS A 273 20.14 -10.62 -15.30
N GLY A 274 21.13 -9.79 -15.65
CA GLY A 274 21.71 -9.77 -17.00
C GLY A 274 20.79 -9.25 -18.11
N ALA A 275 19.66 -8.66 -17.77
CA ALA A 275 18.73 -8.07 -18.73
C ALA A 275 19.12 -6.62 -19.08
N PRO A 276 18.88 -6.15 -20.32
CA PRO A 276 19.03 -4.75 -20.66
C PRO A 276 17.88 -3.92 -20.07
N GLY A 277 18.17 -2.71 -19.60
CA GLY A 277 17.15 -1.77 -19.12
C GLY A 277 17.71 -0.72 -18.19
N THR A 278 16.88 0.24 -17.83
CA THR A 278 17.25 1.33 -16.91
C THR A 278 16.92 0.95 -15.48
N GLN A 279 17.82 1.31 -14.57
CA GLN A 279 17.56 1.23 -13.13
C GLN A 279 16.44 2.20 -12.75
N VAL A 280 15.40 1.71 -12.09
CA VAL A 280 14.30 2.54 -11.58
C VAL A 280 14.57 2.97 -10.15
N PHE A 281 14.85 2.02 -9.26
CA PHE A 281 15.13 2.31 -7.86
C PHE A 281 16.62 2.49 -7.67
N LYS A 282 17.03 3.56 -6.99
CA LYS A 282 18.42 3.67 -6.51
C LYS A 282 18.58 3.12 -5.11
N VAL A 283 17.51 3.19 -4.31
CA VAL A 283 17.35 2.58 -3.00
C VAL A 283 15.85 2.38 -2.78
N VAL A 284 15.37 1.14 -2.84
CA VAL A 284 13.95 0.81 -2.68
C VAL A 284 13.58 0.55 -1.21
N HIS A 285 12.38 0.96 -0.81
CA HIS A 285 11.75 0.66 0.48
C HIS A 285 10.24 0.43 0.31
N CYS A 286 9.63 -0.28 1.27
CA CYS A 286 8.18 -0.37 1.45
C CYS A 286 7.42 -0.74 0.16
N ALA A 287 7.80 -1.86 -0.48
CA ALA A 287 6.96 -2.41 -1.55
C ALA A 287 5.64 -2.94 -0.97
N ILE A 288 4.53 -2.48 -1.52
CA ILE A 288 3.19 -2.93 -1.14
C ILE A 288 2.33 -3.20 -2.37
N TRP A 289 1.37 -4.12 -2.23
CA TRP A 289 0.26 -4.19 -3.15
C TRP A 289 -0.72 -3.05 -2.88
N ILE A 290 -1.27 -2.47 -3.95
CA ILE A 290 -2.51 -1.70 -3.83
C ILE A 290 -3.67 -2.71 -3.72
N PRO A 291 -4.46 -2.69 -2.63
CA PRO A 291 -5.62 -3.57 -2.50
C PRO A 291 -6.56 -3.44 -3.70
N ASP A 292 -7.13 -4.56 -4.16
CA ASP A 292 -8.00 -4.61 -5.35
C ASP A 292 -9.20 -3.64 -5.28
N SER A 293 -9.62 -3.25 -4.07
CA SER A 293 -10.72 -2.32 -3.83
C SER A 293 -10.35 -0.84 -3.97
N LEU A 294 -9.06 -0.50 -4.13
CA LEU A 294 -8.58 0.88 -4.22
C LEU A 294 -8.17 1.26 -5.64
N PRO A 295 -8.08 2.56 -5.96
CA PRO A 295 -7.57 3.01 -7.27
C PRO A 295 -6.16 2.50 -7.54
N GLY A 296 -5.97 1.80 -8.67
CA GLY A 296 -4.73 1.07 -8.96
C GLY A 296 -4.67 -0.34 -8.34
N GLY A 297 -5.80 -0.90 -7.90
CA GLY A 297 -5.87 -2.24 -7.32
C GLY A 297 -5.16 -3.30 -8.17
N GLY A 298 -4.30 -4.10 -7.53
CA GLY A 298 -3.43 -5.06 -8.21
C GLY A 298 -2.14 -4.46 -8.79
N HIS A 299 -1.91 -3.16 -8.65
CA HIS A 299 -0.59 -2.57 -8.89
C HIS A 299 0.30 -2.73 -7.66
N ILE A 300 1.60 -2.50 -7.84
CA ILE A 300 2.59 -2.47 -6.75
C ILE A 300 3.05 -1.02 -6.59
N MET A 301 3.17 -0.55 -5.34
CA MET A 301 3.81 0.72 -5.01
C MET A 301 5.09 0.48 -4.23
N ALA A 302 6.08 1.34 -4.39
CA ALA A 302 7.33 1.32 -3.63
C ALA A 302 7.91 2.73 -3.47
N PHE A 303 8.72 2.91 -2.42
CA PHE A 303 9.42 4.15 -2.11
C PHE A 303 10.86 4.09 -2.64
N ASN A 304 11.27 5.06 -3.45
CA ASN A 304 12.65 5.24 -3.88
C ASN A 304 13.30 6.35 -3.03
N ASN A 305 14.21 6.00 -2.13
CA ASN A 305 14.84 6.98 -1.25
C ASN A 305 15.68 8.01 -1.99
N ARG A 306 16.20 7.64 -3.18
CA ARG A 306 17.15 8.46 -3.93
C ARG A 306 16.70 8.59 -5.38
N GLU A 307 15.86 9.57 -5.66
CA GLU A 307 15.52 9.91 -7.04
C GLU A 307 16.53 10.90 -7.62
N GLY A 308 16.77 12.00 -6.90
CA GLY A 308 17.74 13.04 -7.25
C GLY A 308 18.69 13.36 -6.10
N GLN A 309 19.42 14.48 -6.22
CA GLN A 309 20.25 14.99 -5.14
C GLN A 309 19.34 15.57 -4.03
N GLY A 310 19.11 14.78 -2.99
CA GLY A 310 18.28 15.19 -1.85
C GLY A 310 16.77 15.11 -2.10
N THR A 311 16.32 14.25 -3.02
CA THR A 311 14.89 13.98 -3.24
C THR A 311 14.60 12.49 -3.29
N SER A 312 13.41 12.12 -2.81
CA SER A 312 12.85 10.78 -2.89
C SER A 312 11.72 10.74 -3.92
N MET A 313 11.22 9.54 -4.21
CA MET A 313 10.09 9.33 -5.13
C MET A 313 9.19 8.20 -4.63
N VAL A 314 7.88 8.40 -4.70
CA VAL A 314 6.92 7.29 -4.64
C VAL A 314 6.69 6.80 -6.06
N VAL A 315 6.71 5.48 -6.24
CA VAL A 315 6.55 4.82 -7.53
C VAL A 315 5.36 3.88 -7.45
N GLU A 316 4.50 3.92 -8.47
CA GLU A 316 3.49 2.91 -8.74
C GLU A 316 3.83 2.22 -10.06
N LEU A 317 3.82 0.90 -10.06
CA LEU A 317 3.97 0.09 -11.25
C LEU A 317 2.73 -0.78 -11.47
N ASN A 318 2.28 -0.84 -12.71
CA ASN A 318 1.31 -1.83 -13.14
C ASN A 318 2.09 -3.02 -13.72
N PRO A 319 2.26 -4.14 -12.99
CA PRO A 319 2.98 -5.27 -13.52
C PRO A 319 2.23 -5.86 -14.74
N PRO A 320 2.92 -6.46 -15.71
CA PRO A 320 2.31 -7.01 -16.93
C PRO A 320 1.65 -8.37 -16.65
N GLN A 321 0.79 -8.39 -15.64
CA GLN A 321 0.11 -9.54 -15.06
C GLN A 321 -1.28 -9.72 -15.69
N ASP A 322 -1.68 -10.97 -15.93
CA ASP A 322 -3.05 -11.29 -16.30
C ASP A 322 -4.00 -11.40 -15.08
N SER A 323 -5.28 -11.63 -15.32
CA SER A 323 -6.27 -11.75 -14.22
C SER A 323 -6.03 -12.94 -13.29
N ALA A 324 -5.34 -13.98 -13.77
CA ALA A 324 -5.04 -15.19 -13.01
C ALA A 324 -3.75 -15.06 -12.19
N GLY A 325 -2.95 -14.03 -12.46
CA GLY A 325 -1.75 -13.71 -11.71
C GLY A 325 -0.43 -14.04 -12.42
N PHE A 326 -0.48 -14.45 -13.69
CA PHE A 326 0.72 -14.77 -14.48
C PHE A 326 1.32 -13.52 -15.10
N TYR A 327 2.65 -13.40 -15.01
CA TYR A 327 3.39 -12.26 -15.54
C TYR A 327 3.93 -12.57 -16.93
N SER A 328 3.59 -11.72 -17.89
CA SER A 328 4.17 -11.81 -19.24
C SER A 328 5.58 -11.24 -19.27
N TYR A 329 6.51 -11.98 -19.88
CA TYR A 329 7.88 -11.53 -20.11
C TYR A 329 8.46 -12.20 -21.37
N ALA A 330 9.45 -11.54 -21.98
CA ALA A 330 10.22 -12.11 -23.09
C ALA A 330 11.57 -12.60 -22.57
N ALA A 331 11.95 -13.83 -22.95
CA ALA A 331 13.22 -14.42 -22.54
C ALA A 331 14.42 -13.49 -22.85
N GLY A 332 15.27 -13.26 -21.86
CA GLY A 332 16.45 -12.39 -21.96
C GLY A 332 16.16 -10.88 -21.99
N ALA A 333 14.90 -10.45 -21.85
CA ALA A 333 14.50 -9.06 -21.65
C ALA A 333 14.21 -8.77 -20.17
N ALA A 334 14.21 -7.49 -19.81
CA ALA A 334 13.75 -7.07 -18.50
C ALA A 334 12.23 -7.24 -18.39
N PHE A 335 11.74 -7.57 -17.19
CA PHE A 335 10.31 -7.47 -16.92
C PHE A 335 9.84 -6.02 -17.09
N GLY A 336 8.72 -5.85 -17.79
CA GLY A 336 8.06 -4.55 -17.90
C GLY A 336 7.33 -4.17 -16.61
N PRO A 337 6.79 -2.94 -16.52
CA PRO A 337 6.85 -1.90 -17.54
C PRO A 337 8.22 -1.20 -17.60
N ALA A 338 8.55 -0.54 -18.71
CA ALA A 338 9.84 0.19 -18.83
C ALA A 338 9.89 1.46 -17.98
N THR A 339 8.73 2.04 -17.65
CA THR A 339 8.57 3.24 -16.83
C THR A 339 7.49 3.01 -15.78
N PRO A 340 7.51 3.73 -14.66
CA PRO A 340 6.40 3.75 -13.71
C PRO A 340 5.06 4.03 -14.38
N TYR A 341 3.99 3.46 -13.82
CA TYR A 341 2.61 3.83 -14.17
C TYR A 341 2.28 5.23 -13.65
N TRP A 342 2.71 5.52 -12.43
CA TRP A 342 2.63 6.84 -11.80
C TRP A 342 3.83 7.03 -10.88
N SER A 343 4.25 8.27 -10.68
CA SER A 343 5.23 8.62 -9.68
C SER A 343 4.96 9.99 -9.07
N TYR A 344 5.49 10.19 -7.87
CA TYR A 344 5.46 11.47 -7.17
C TYR A 344 6.83 11.78 -6.60
N THR A 345 7.32 12.99 -6.87
CA THR A 345 8.51 13.58 -6.25
C THR A 345 8.29 15.08 -6.09
N ALA A 346 8.94 15.68 -5.10
CA ALA A 346 8.94 17.12 -4.86
C ALA A 346 10.31 17.56 -4.36
N ALA A 347 10.63 18.85 -4.49
CA ALA A 347 11.94 19.39 -4.11
C ALA A 347 12.19 19.29 -2.59
N ASP A 348 11.13 19.30 -1.79
CA ASP A 348 11.13 19.19 -0.33
C ASP A 348 10.74 17.79 0.17
N PHE A 349 10.63 16.79 -0.72
CA PHE A 349 10.26 15.42 -0.36
C PHE A 349 11.50 14.53 -0.29
N TYR A 350 11.95 14.20 0.93
CA TYR A 350 13.18 13.42 1.09
C TYR A 350 13.20 12.55 2.36
N SER A 351 13.55 11.28 2.17
CA SER A 351 13.94 10.36 3.23
C SER A 351 15.16 9.55 2.76
N ASN A 352 16.31 9.69 3.43
CA ASN A 352 17.56 9.05 3.01
C ASN A 352 17.62 7.54 3.27
N HIS A 353 16.78 7.04 4.18
CA HIS A 353 16.47 5.63 4.47
C HIS A 353 14.99 5.53 4.88
N LEU A 354 14.45 4.31 4.99
CA LEU A 354 13.04 4.04 5.28
C LEU A 354 12.11 4.62 4.20
N GLY A 355 10.93 5.11 4.58
CA GLY A 355 9.92 5.61 3.66
C GLY A 355 8.68 4.74 3.73
N GLY A 356 7.53 5.39 3.72
CA GLY A 356 6.24 4.73 3.77
C GLY A 356 5.29 5.34 2.76
N LEU A 357 4.34 4.53 2.32
CA LEU A 357 3.30 4.95 1.40
C LEU A 357 2.02 4.15 1.60
N GLN A 358 0.90 4.72 1.16
CA GLN A 358 -0.39 4.05 1.11
C GLN A 358 -1.31 4.73 0.09
N ARG A 359 -1.87 3.96 -0.85
CA ARG A 359 -2.98 4.43 -1.68
C ARG A 359 -4.26 4.56 -0.84
N LEU A 360 -5.00 5.65 -1.01
CA LEU A 360 -6.23 5.95 -0.27
C LEU A 360 -7.49 5.75 -1.16
N PRO A 361 -8.68 5.54 -0.57
CA PRO A 361 -9.91 5.26 -1.33
C PRO A 361 -10.35 6.34 -2.32
N ASN A 362 -10.03 7.61 -2.04
CA ASN A 362 -10.33 8.72 -2.96
C ASN A 362 -9.30 8.87 -4.09
N GLY A 363 -8.32 7.97 -4.17
CA GLY A 363 -7.25 8.00 -5.16
C GLY A 363 -6.04 8.83 -4.75
N ASN A 364 -6.03 9.48 -3.59
CA ASN A 364 -4.84 10.15 -3.08
C ASN A 364 -3.81 9.12 -2.58
N THR A 365 -2.58 9.58 -2.34
CA THR A 365 -1.51 8.77 -1.77
C THR A 365 -1.00 9.42 -0.49
N LEU A 366 -1.02 8.70 0.63
CA LEU A 366 -0.26 9.07 1.82
C LEU A 366 1.21 8.71 1.57
N ALA A 367 2.12 9.67 1.68
CA ALA A 367 3.55 9.50 1.60
C ALA A 367 4.22 9.91 2.93
N VAL A 368 5.22 9.15 3.36
CA VAL A 368 5.89 9.31 4.65
C VAL A 368 7.37 9.58 4.43
N GLU A 369 7.81 10.79 4.78
CA GLU A 369 9.21 11.18 4.85
C GLU A 369 9.75 10.75 6.20
N SER A 370 10.18 9.49 6.24
CA SER A 370 10.42 8.82 7.51
C SER A 370 11.47 9.49 8.37
N THR A 371 12.54 10.04 7.79
CA THR A 371 13.67 10.57 8.56
C THR A 371 13.37 11.88 9.27
N THR A 372 12.40 12.65 8.76
CA THR A 372 11.94 13.90 9.37
C THR A 372 10.66 13.73 10.19
N GLY A 373 9.88 12.68 9.90
CA GLY A 373 8.56 12.46 10.50
C GLY A 373 7.49 13.34 9.87
N PHE A 374 7.72 13.79 8.62
CA PHE A 374 6.75 14.53 7.84
C PHE A 374 5.89 13.57 7.01
N LEU A 375 4.58 13.70 7.15
CA LEU A 375 3.58 12.90 6.45
C LEU A 375 2.78 13.85 5.56
N ARG A 376 2.52 13.44 4.32
CA ARG A 376 1.71 14.21 3.38
C ARG A 376 0.76 13.32 2.61
N GLU A 377 -0.44 13.80 2.41
CA GLU A 377 -1.39 13.22 1.48
C GLU A 377 -1.33 14.02 0.18
N VAL A 378 -1.02 13.34 -0.92
CA VAL A 378 -0.91 13.93 -2.25
C VAL A 378 -2.04 13.46 -3.14
N ASP A 379 -2.66 14.39 -3.86
CA ASP A 379 -3.63 14.04 -4.89
C ASP A 379 -2.95 13.41 -6.13
N PRO A 380 -3.70 12.82 -7.07
CA PRO A 380 -3.13 12.25 -8.28
C PRO A 380 -2.33 13.23 -9.16
N ALA A 381 -2.55 14.54 -8.99
CA ALA A 381 -1.82 15.61 -9.70
C ALA A 381 -0.52 16.02 -8.96
N GLY A 382 -0.22 15.40 -7.81
CA GLY A 382 0.98 15.66 -7.03
C GLY A 382 0.88 16.87 -6.11
N LYS A 383 -0.33 17.34 -5.80
CA LYS A 383 -0.54 18.45 -4.85
C LYS A 383 -0.80 17.91 -3.45
N ASP A 384 -0.11 18.49 -2.46
CA ASP A 384 -0.39 18.25 -1.04
C ASP A 384 -1.81 18.74 -0.69
N VAL A 385 -2.63 17.84 -0.15
CA VAL A 385 -3.99 18.13 0.32
C VAL A 385 -4.16 17.97 1.83
N TRP A 386 -3.20 17.31 2.50
CA TRP A 386 -3.07 17.26 3.95
C TRP A 386 -1.60 17.03 4.33
N THR A 387 -1.15 17.64 5.42
CA THR A 387 0.20 17.41 5.96
C THR A 387 0.18 17.34 7.48
N TYR A 388 1.12 16.58 8.03
CA TYR A 388 1.36 16.47 9.46
C TYR A 388 2.85 16.26 9.71
N ASN A 389 3.41 16.99 10.65
CA ASN A 389 4.80 16.84 11.04
C ASN A 389 4.88 16.47 12.52
N ARG A 390 5.27 15.22 12.80
CA ARG A 390 5.52 14.74 14.16
C ARG A 390 6.91 15.17 14.65
N GLY A 391 7.87 15.27 13.74
CA GLY A 391 9.30 15.38 14.02
C GLY A 391 9.95 14.03 14.39
N GLY A 392 11.18 13.80 13.94
CA GLY A 392 11.92 12.56 14.22
C GLY A 392 11.39 11.36 13.43
N GLU A 393 12.02 10.20 13.62
CA GLU A 393 11.88 9.12 12.64
C GLU A 393 10.56 8.34 12.75
N VAL A 394 9.71 8.43 11.73
CA VAL A 394 8.44 7.70 11.58
C VAL A 394 8.59 6.69 10.44
N VAL A 395 8.65 5.40 10.75
CA VAL A 395 9.01 4.40 9.74
C VAL A 395 7.91 4.21 8.70
N ARG A 396 6.66 4.05 9.14
CA ARG A 396 5.48 3.92 8.28
C ARG A 396 4.26 4.52 8.96
N ALA A 397 3.33 5.01 8.15
CA ALA A 397 2.04 5.51 8.59
C ALA A 397 0.92 4.94 7.71
N LEU A 398 -0.22 4.67 8.31
CA LEU A 398 -1.41 4.13 7.64
C LEU A 398 -2.63 4.97 8.06
N ARG A 399 -3.38 5.45 7.07
CA ARG A 399 -4.66 6.13 7.24
C ARG A 399 -5.78 5.10 7.21
N TYR A 400 -6.60 5.13 8.24
CA TYR A 400 -7.80 4.30 8.38
C TYR A 400 -9.04 5.19 8.25
N ALA A 401 -10.01 4.74 7.47
CA ALA A 401 -11.31 5.41 7.37
C ALA A 401 -12.01 5.42 8.74
N PRO A 402 -12.83 6.43 9.07
CA PRO A 402 -13.52 6.51 10.36
C PRO A 402 -14.33 5.25 10.74
N GLU A 403 -14.87 4.55 9.75
CA GLU A 403 -15.63 3.31 9.89
C GLU A 403 -14.77 2.06 10.13
N TYR A 404 -13.43 2.19 10.10
CA TYR A 404 -12.54 1.05 10.30
C TYR A 404 -12.81 0.39 11.67
N PRO A 405 -13.09 -0.93 11.72
CA PRO A 405 -13.53 -1.60 12.94
C PRO A 405 -12.59 -1.40 14.13
N GLY A 406 -11.27 -1.37 13.88
CA GLY A 406 -10.25 -1.18 14.92
C GLY A 406 -10.32 0.18 15.61
N LEU A 407 -10.94 1.19 15.00
CA LEU A 407 -11.10 2.52 15.57
C LEU A 407 -12.29 2.64 16.53
N LYS A 408 -13.31 1.78 16.40
CA LYS A 408 -14.62 1.95 17.04
C LYS A 408 -14.54 2.26 18.54
N ASN A 409 -13.67 1.56 19.27
CA ASN A 409 -13.50 1.74 20.72
C ASN A 409 -12.43 2.77 21.08
N ILE A 410 -11.58 3.16 20.13
CA ILE A 410 -10.52 4.15 20.35
C ILE A 410 -11.09 5.56 20.26
N ILE A 411 -12.02 5.79 19.33
CA ILE A 411 -12.59 7.12 19.06
C ILE A 411 -13.96 7.34 19.74
N ALA A 412 -14.56 6.31 20.35
CA ALA A 412 -15.80 6.42 21.10
C ALA A 412 -15.59 7.25 22.38
N GLY A 413 -15.73 8.58 22.27
CA GLY A 413 -15.52 9.52 23.36
C GLY A 413 -14.51 10.63 23.05
N VAL A 414 -13.89 10.61 21.86
CA VAL A 414 -13.19 11.77 21.34
C VAL A 414 -14.27 12.70 20.78
N ASP A 415 -14.43 13.88 21.38
CA ASP A 415 -15.25 14.97 20.84
C ASP A 415 -14.54 15.50 19.58
N ASP A 416 -14.66 14.74 18.49
CA ASP A 416 -14.03 15.04 17.22
C ASP A 416 -15.09 15.68 16.32
N ASP A 417 -15.15 17.02 16.34
CA ASP A 417 -15.91 17.81 15.37
C ASP A 417 -15.54 17.45 13.91
N ALA A 418 -14.46 16.70 13.67
CA ALA A 418 -14.04 16.17 12.36
C ALA A 418 -14.75 14.86 11.92
N LEU A 419 -15.47 14.16 12.80
CA LEU A 419 -16.30 12.99 12.42
C LEU A 419 -17.64 13.37 11.81
N VAL A 420 -18.03 14.63 11.98
CA VAL A 420 -19.24 15.19 11.38
C VAL A 420 -18.82 15.92 10.11
N PRO A 421 -19.19 15.43 8.92
CA PRO A 421 -18.97 16.17 7.69
C PRO A 421 -19.49 17.60 7.84
N ALA A 422 -18.75 18.61 7.36
CA ALA A 422 -19.20 19.99 7.48
C ALA A 422 -20.43 20.30 6.60
N SER A 423 -20.67 19.49 5.57
CA SER A 423 -21.78 19.64 4.63
C SER A 423 -22.15 18.32 3.99
N VAL A 424 -23.26 18.30 3.25
CA VAL A 424 -23.61 17.15 2.39
C VAL A 424 -22.69 17.18 1.17
N SER A 425 -21.95 16.11 0.90
CA SER A 425 -21.15 15.94 -0.32
C SER A 425 -21.56 14.69 -1.10
N LEU A 426 -21.30 14.67 -2.41
CA LEU A 426 -21.48 13.52 -3.28
C LEU A 426 -20.24 13.44 -4.15
N GLU A 427 -19.47 12.36 -4.05
CA GLU A 427 -18.20 12.18 -4.77
C GLU A 427 -18.40 11.62 -6.16
N GLN A 428 -17.39 11.80 -7.02
CA GLN A 428 -17.38 11.17 -8.34
C GLN A 428 -17.32 9.65 -8.16
N ASN A 429 -18.23 8.92 -8.82
CA ASN A 429 -18.21 7.46 -8.79
C ASN A 429 -16.88 6.97 -9.36
N PHE A 430 -16.34 5.91 -8.78
CA PHE A 430 -15.09 5.31 -9.24
C PHE A 430 -15.23 3.79 -9.36
N PRO A 431 -14.76 3.17 -10.46
CA PRO A 431 -14.22 3.82 -11.66
C PRO A 431 -15.27 4.64 -12.44
N ASN A 432 -14.84 5.56 -13.32
CA ASN A 432 -15.72 6.23 -14.29
C ASN A 432 -14.90 6.63 -15.53
N PRO A 433 -15.10 6.01 -16.72
CA PRO A 433 -16.11 4.98 -16.99
C PRO A 433 -15.93 3.69 -16.18
N PHE A 434 -17.02 2.96 -15.94
CA PHE A 434 -17.01 1.70 -15.17
C PHE A 434 -17.56 0.51 -15.96
N ASN A 435 -17.21 -0.70 -15.55
CA ASN A 435 -17.69 -1.97 -16.12
C ASN A 435 -17.66 -3.12 -15.09
N PRO A 436 -18.80 -3.76 -14.76
CA PRO A 436 -20.12 -3.16 -14.62
C PRO A 436 -20.34 -2.56 -13.22
N VAL A 437 -19.36 -2.64 -12.31
CA VAL A 437 -19.48 -2.20 -10.91
C VAL A 437 -18.71 -0.89 -10.69
N THR A 438 -19.30 0.01 -9.92
CA THR A 438 -18.66 1.25 -9.44
C THR A 438 -19.01 1.49 -7.98
N THR A 439 -18.15 2.24 -7.29
CA THR A 439 -18.40 2.72 -5.94
C THR A 439 -18.78 4.20 -5.95
N ILE A 440 -19.71 4.60 -5.10
CA ILE A 440 -20.16 5.98 -4.91
C ILE A 440 -19.98 6.35 -3.44
N GLN A 441 -19.16 7.38 -3.18
CA GLN A 441 -18.98 7.92 -1.84
C GLN A 441 -19.79 9.22 -1.67
N TYR A 442 -20.34 9.44 -0.48
CA TYR A 442 -21.05 10.67 -0.13
C TYR A 442 -20.99 10.93 1.38
N SER A 443 -21.28 12.16 1.80
CA SER A 443 -21.24 12.52 3.22
C SER A 443 -22.50 13.25 3.65
N VAL A 444 -22.86 13.12 4.93
CA VAL A 444 -24.04 13.72 5.54
C VAL A 444 -23.64 14.37 6.87
N PRO A 445 -23.89 15.67 7.09
CA PRO A 445 -23.41 16.42 8.26
C PRO A 445 -24.28 16.21 9.52
N LYS A 446 -25.46 15.62 9.37
CA LYS A 446 -26.41 15.37 10.47
C LYS A 446 -27.40 14.29 10.07
N GLU A 447 -28.07 13.70 11.04
CA GLU A 447 -29.09 12.70 10.75
C GLU A 447 -30.13 13.22 9.74
N SER A 448 -30.29 12.52 8.62
CA SER A 448 -31.14 12.92 7.50
C SER A 448 -31.72 11.69 6.81
N ASP A 449 -32.92 11.82 6.23
CA ASP A 449 -33.43 10.84 5.27
C ASP A 449 -32.62 10.93 3.99
N VAL A 450 -31.86 9.87 3.68
CA VAL A 450 -30.97 9.81 2.53
C VAL A 450 -31.57 8.94 1.43
N THR A 451 -31.59 9.49 0.21
CA THR A 451 -31.87 8.74 -1.01
C THR A 451 -30.70 8.91 -1.99
N LEU A 452 -30.05 7.80 -2.34
CA LEU A 452 -29.07 7.74 -3.44
C LEU A 452 -29.70 6.92 -4.57
N ALA A 453 -30.03 7.58 -5.68
CA ALA A 453 -30.75 6.97 -6.80
C ALA A 453 -30.05 7.19 -8.14
N VAL A 454 -30.20 6.25 -9.05
CA VAL A 454 -29.66 6.26 -10.41
C VAL A 454 -30.76 6.57 -11.43
N PHE A 455 -30.40 7.37 -12.43
CA PHE A 455 -31.25 7.83 -13.51
C PHE A 455 -30.55 7.62 -14.86
N ASP A 456 -31.32 7.38 -15.91
CA ASP A 456 -30.80 7.32 -17.28
C ASP A 456 -30.60 8.71 -17.90
N ALA A 457 -30.10 8.76 -19.14
CA ALA A 457 -29.86 10.00 -19.87
C ALA A 457 -31.11 10.86 -20.13
N LEU A 458 -32.31 10.28 -20.03
CA LEU A 458 -33.60 10.99 -20.16
C LEU A 458 -34.14 11.45 -18.79
N GLY A 459 -33.42 11.17 -17.70
CA GLY A 459 -33.85 11.48 -16.34
C GLY A 459 -34.88 10.49 -15.78
N ARG A 460 -35.08 9.34 -16.41
CA ARG A 460 -35.97 8.29 -15.88
C ARG A 460 -35.24 7.57 -14.76
N HIS A 461 -35.95 7.31 -13.65
CA HIS A 461 -35.44 6.55 -12.52
C HIS A 461 -35.11 5.11 -12.95
N VAL A 462 -33.95 4.62 -12.50
CA VAL A 462 -33.43 3.28 -12.83
C VAL A 462 -33.36 2.40 -11.58
N SER A 463 -32.78 2.90 -10.49
CA SER A 463 -32.60 2.13 -9.25
C SER A 463 -32.38 3.06 -8.04
N ASP A 464 -32.81 2.62 -6.86
CA ASP A 464 -32.42 3.21 -5.57
C ASP A 464 -31.28 2.37 -4.97
N ILE A 465 -30.10 2.96 -4.79
CA ILE A 465 -28.96 2.33 -4.11
C ILE A 465 -29.14 2.41 -2.59
N VAL A 466 -29.58 3.58 -2.10
CA VAL A 466 -29.87 3.83 -0.69
C VAL A 466 -31.20 4.55 -0.58
N ARG A 467 -32.02 4.13 0.39
CA ARG A 467 -33.25 4.83 0.77
C ARG A 467 -33.59 4.58 2.23
N ARG A 468 -32.87 5.25 3.14
CA ARG A 468 -33.00 5.06 4.60
C ARG A 468 -32.49 6.29 5.36
N PRO A 469 -32.94 6.49 6.61
CA PRO A 469 -32.30 7.44 7.52
C PRO A 469 -30.83 7.08 7.72
N GLN A 470 -29.96 8.07 7.70
CA GLN A 470 -28.54 7.92 8.00
C GLN A 470 -28.09 8.99 8.97
N LYS A 471 -27.25 8.61 9.93
CA LYS A 471 -26.63 9.51 10.90
C LYS A 471 -25.58 10.41 10.23
N ALA A 472 -25.04 11.38 10.96
CA ALA A 472 -23.87 12.11 10.50
C ALA A 472 -22.72 11.14 10.17
N GLY A 473 -22.07 11.33 9.02
CA GLY A 473 -20.95 10.49 8.60
C GLY A 473 -20.72 10.48 7.08
N THR A 474 -19.66 9.80 6.67
CA THR A 474 -19.32 9.51 5.27
C THR A 474 -19.69 8.06 4.96
N TYR A 475 -20.27 7.82 3.78
CA TYR A 475 -20.81 6.54 3.35
C TYR A 475 -20.26 6.19 1.97
N THR A 476 -20.05 4.90 1.74
CA THR A 476 -19.51 4.34 0.50
C THR A 476 -20.41 3.19 0.07
N GLU A 477 -21.04 3.30 -1.10
CA GLU A 477 -22.02 2.34 -1.59
C GLU A 477 -21.61 1.79 -2.96
N SER A 478 -21.79 0.49 -3.18
CA SER A 478 -21.49 -0.16 -4.45
C SER A 478 -22.72 -0.18 -5.36
N PHE A 479 -22.51 0.03 -6.66
CA PHE A 479 -23.53 -0.04 -7.69
C PHE A 479 -23.11 -1.01 -8.79
N ASP A 480 -23.84 -2.10 -8.94
CA ASP A 480 -23.70 -3.08 -10.02
C ASP A 480 -24.69 -2.76 -11.14
N ALA A 481 -24.17 -2.39 -12.31
CA ALA A 481 -24.93 -2.06 -13.51
C ALA A 481 -24.90 -3.16 -14.57
N SER A 482 -24.62 -4.42 -14.20
CA SER A 482 -24.53 -5.56 -15.13
C SER A 482 -25.79 -5.72 -15.99
N ALA A 483 -26.96 -5.41 -15.42
CA ALA A 483 -28.26 -5.44 -16.10
C ALA A 483 -28.55 -4.23 -17.01
N LEU A 484 -27.69 -3.21 -17.04
CA LEU A 484 -27.90 -1.97 -17.79
C LEU A 484 -27.08 -1.95 -19.09
N PRO A 485 -27.57 -1.31 -20.18
CA PRO A 485 -26.77 -1.12 -21.40
C PRO A 485 -25.68 -0.07 -21.21
N SER A 486 -24.57 -0.17 -21.95
CA SER A 486 -23.53 0.87 -22.01
C SER A 486 -24.13 2.23 -22.33
N GLY A 487 -23.66 3.28 -21.67
CA GLY A 487 -24.22 4.62 -21.83
C GLY A 487 -23.93 5.55 -20.67
N VAL A 488 -24.50 6.74 -20.75
CA VAL A 488 -24.41 7.77 -19.71
C VAL A 488 -25.59 7.64 -18.75
N TYR A 489 -25.27 7.64 -17.46
CA TYR A 489 -26.22 7.64 -16.36
C TYR A 489 -25.91 8.80 -15.42
N PHE A 490 -26.87 9.12 -14.56
CA PHE A 490 -26.72 10.10 -13.50
C PHE A 490 -27.07 9.44 -12.18
N TYR A 491 -26.36 9.78 -11.13
CA TYR A 491 -26.72 9.39 -9.77
C TYR A 491 -26.94 10.66 -8.95
N ARG A 492 -27.97 10.62 -8.11
CA ARG A 492 -28.45 11.75 -7.32
C ARG A 492 -28.54 11.36 -5.87
N LEU A 493 -27.89 12.15 -5.03
CA LEU A 493 -28.04 12.12 -3.58
C LEU A 493 -29.06 13.17 -3.16
N THR A 494 -30.04 12.77 -2.37
CA THR A 494 -30.95 13.66 -1.64
C THR A 494 -30.74 13.41 -0.16
N ALA A 495 -30.34 14.43 0.58
CA ALA A 495 -30.18 14.38 2.04
C ALA A 495 -30.84 15.64 2.65
N GLY A 496 -32.03 15.47 3.22
CA GLY A 496 -32.85 16.59 3.66
C GLY A 496 -33.21 17.53 2.50
N SER A 497 -32.83 18.81 2.59
CA SER A 497 -33.07 19.82 1.55
C SER A 497 -31.99 19.88 0.47
N VAL A 498 -30.87 19.16 0.64
CA VAL A 498 -29.74 19.20 -0.30
C VAL A 498 -29.90 18.09 -1.34
N VAL A 499 -29.79 18.47 -2.61
CA VAL A 499 -29.80 17.55 -3.76
C VAL A 499 -28.53 17.74 -4.57
N LEU A 500 -27.72 16.70 -4.69
CA LEU A 500 -26.50 16.67 -5.49
C LEU A 500 -26.65 15.63 -6.59
N THR A 501 -26.20 15.92 -7.81
CA THR A 501 -26.24 14.99 -8.94
C THR A 501 -24.89 14.96 -9.63
N LYS A 502 -24.43 13.76 -9.99
CA LYS A 502 -23.21 13.56 -10.77
C LYS A 502 -23.46 12.58 -11.91
N ARG A 503 -22.59 12.64 -12.92
CA ARG A 503 -22.66 11.84 -14.15
C ARG A 503 -21.72 10.63 -14.03
N MET A 504 -22.16 9.47 -14.49
CA MET A 504 -21.34 8.26 -14.61
C MET A 504 -21.50 7.64 -16.01
N THR A 505 -20.47 6.93 -16.47
CA THR A 505 -20.42 6.32 -17.80
C THR A 505 -20.20 4.82 -17.67
N LEU A 506 -21.16 4.02 -18.10
CA LEU A 506 -21.01 2.56 -18.17
C LEU A 506 -20.48 2.17 -19.54
N ILE A 507 -19.41 1.37 -19.57
CA ILE A 507 -18.87 0.75 -20.78
C ILE A 507 -18.92 -0.76 -20.56
N LYS A 508 -19.31 -1.52 -21.59
CA LYS A 508 -19.29 -2.99 -21.58
C LYS A 508 -18.23 -3.50 -22.50
#